data_AF-A0A1Y3BFF5-F1
#
_entry.id   AF-A0A1Y3BFF5-F1
#
_cell.length_a   1.000
_cell.length_b   1.000
_cell.length_c   1.000
_cell.angle_alpha   90.00
_cell.angle_beta   90.00
_cell.angle_gamma   90.00
#
_symmetry.space_group_name_H-M   'P 1'
#
loop_
_entity.id
_entity.type
_entity.pdbx_description
1 polymer ?
#
loop_
_entity_poly.entity_id
_entity_poly.type
_entity_poly.pdbx_seq_one_letter_code
_entity_poly.pdbx_strand_id
1 'polypeptide(L)'
;MLNSFHFINDQLHSEFLSSTFDNDNGGFGKYPDTSPDTLHTYFGIAALSLRVYNEIAKEIFVQSIYPALNISQRAYKHLCSIHSEWNNFMKKNFSFCHVVYEHNTEHFCCVSCVLRDLTTFFRLC
;
A
#
# COMPACT_ATOMS: atom_id res chain seq x y z
N MET A 1 2.89 6.00 10.55
CA MET A 1 1.64 6.00 11.35
C MET A 1 2.02 6.30 12.80
N LEU A 2 1.19 7.03 13.56
CA LEU A 2 1.55 7.59 14.88
C LEU A 2 1.62 6.57 16.04
N ASN A 3 1.55 5.26 15.78
CA ASN A 3 1.59 4.19 16.78
C ASN A 3 0.63 4.40 17.98
N SER A 4 -0.57 4.90 17.70
CA SER A 4 -1.49 5.43 18.70
C SER A 4 -2.72 4.52 18.92
N PHE A 5 -2.57 3.22 18.66
CA PHE A 5 -3.68 2.25 18.73
C PHE A 5 -4.24 2.04 20.14
N HIS A 6 -3.45 2.36 21.17
CA HIS A 6 -3.87 2.28 22.57
C HIS A 6 -5.03 3.23 22.92
N PHE A 7 -5.34 4.23 22.08
CA PHE A 7 -6.49 5.11 22.27
C PHE A 7 -7.81 4.48 21.78
N ILE A 8 -7.78 3.33 21.09
CA ILE A 8 -8.98 2.68 20.58
C ILE A 8 -9.55 1.78 21.68
N ASN A 9 -10.79 2.07 22.10
CA ASN A 9 -11.57 1.15 22.91
C ASN A 9 -12.17 0.06 22.01
N ASP A 10 -11.68 -1.17 22.14
CA ASP A 10 -12.06 -2.28 21.26
C ASP A 10 -13.54 -2.64 21.34
N GLN A 11 -14.13 -2.58 22.53
CA GLN A 11 -15.54 -2.93 22.73
C GLN A 11 -16.44 -1.92 22.04
N LEU A 12 -16.28 -0.62 22.33
CA LEU A 12 -17.08 0.44 21.71
C LEU A 12 -16.91 0.48 20.19
N HIS A 13 -15.68 0.20 19.72
CA HIS A 13 -15.40 0.12 18.30
C HIS A 13 -16.15 -1.06 17.63
N SER A 14 -16.20 -2.22 18.29
CA SER A 14 -16.94 -3.39 17.82
C SER A 14 -18.45 -3.13 17.79
N GLU A 15 -18.98 -2.60 18.88
CA GLU A 15 -20.40 -2.27 19.01
C GLU A 15 -20.84 -1.28 17.93
N PHE A 16 -20.03 -0.24 17.68
CA PHE A 16 -20.28 0.71 16.62
C PHE A 16 -20.30 0.05 15.24
N LEU A 17 -19.28 -0.74 14.88
CA LEU A 17 -19.23 -1.42 13.58
C LEU A 17 -20.41 -2.37 13.39
N SER A 18 -20.76 -3.16 14.42
CA SER A 18 -21.93 -4.03 14.41
C SER A 18 -23.24 -3.26 14.22
N SER A 19 -23.37 -2.08 14.83
CA SER A 19 -24.58 -1.23 14.67
C SER A 19 -24.76 -0.67 13.26
N THR A 20 -23.68 -0.60 12.48
CA THR A 20 -23.69 -0.07 11.10
C THR A 20 -23.74 -1.18 10.03
N PHE A 21 -23.64 -2.45 10.43
CA PHE A 21 -23.66 -3.57 9.51
C PHE A 21 -25.10 -3.93 9.11
N ASP A 22 -25.36 -4.04 7.81
CA ASP A 22 -26.65 -4.46 7.28
C ASP A 22 -26.71 -5.99 7.21
N ASN A 23 -27.57 -6.62 8.01
CA ASN A 23 -27.71 -8.09 8.05
C ASN A 23 -28.45 -8.67 6.83
N ASP A 24 -29.26 -7.87 6.15
CA ASP A 24 -30.10 -8.33 5.04
C ASP A 24 -29.34 -8.23 3.71
N ASN A 25 -28.66 -7.10 3.47
CA ASN A 25 -27.94 -6.84 2.23
C ASN A 25 -26.42 -7.07 2.35
N GLY A 26 -25.90 -7.16 3.57
CA GLY A 26 -24.47 -7.13 3.84
C GLY A 26 -23.85 -5.74 3.66
N GLY A 27 -22.64 -5.59 4.18
CA GLY A 27 -21.89 -4.34 4.09
C GLY A 27 -22.15 -3.39 5.26
N PHE A 28 -21.54 -2.21 5.20
CA PHE A 28 -21.62 -1.20 6.27
C PHE A 28 -22.19 0.12 5.74
N GLY A 29 -23.10 0.70 6.51
CA GLY A 29 -23.58 2.06 6.32
C GLY A 29 -22.72 3.11 7.04
N LYS A 30 -23.03 4.39 6.82
CA LYS A 30 -22.38 5.51 7.52
C LYS A 30 -22.75 5.57 9.01
N TYR A 31 -24.02 5.28 9.28
CA TYR A 31 -24.64 5.27 10.60
C TYR A 31 -25.53 4.02 10.73
N PRO A 32 -25.98 3.69 11.95
CA PRO A 32 -27.03 2.70 12.13
C PRO A 32 -28.26 3.03 11.26
N ASP A 33 -28.91 1.99 10.75
CA ASP A 33 -30.13 2.09 9.93
C ASP A 33 -29.95 2.92 8.63
N THR A 34 -28.73 3.05 8.13
CA THR A 34 -28.45 3.67 6.82
C THR A 34 -28.07 2.61 5.79
N SER A 35 -28.47 2.84 4.54
CA SER A 35 -28.13 1.93 3.43
C SER A 35 -26.62 1.73 3.35
N PRO A 36 -26.15 0.48 3.19
CA PRO A 36 -24.74 0.21 2.98
C PRO A 36 -24.28 0.77 1.63
N ASP A 37 -23.02 1.18 1.57
CA ASP A 37 -22.36 1.58 0.32
C ASP A 37 -20.93 1.04 0.26
N THR A 38 -20.31 1.09 -0.92
CA THR A 38 -18.96 0.53 -1.12
C THR A 38 -17.89 1.21 -0.27
N LEU A 39 -18.03 2.51 -0.02
CA LEU A 39 -17.03 3.30 0.70
C LEU A 39 -17.03 2.92 2.18
N HIS A 40 -18.19 2.97 2.83
CA HIS A 40 -18.35 2.64 4.23
C HIS A 40 -18.14 1.15 4.46
N THR A 41 -18.55 0.30 3.52
CA THR A 41 -18.24 -1.13 3.58
C THR A 41 -16.73 -1.38 3.60
N TYR A 42 -15.99 -0.76 2.69
CA TYR A 42 -14.54 -0.88 2.66
C TYR A 42 -13.91 -0.38 3.96
N PHE A 43 -14.32 0.79 4.48
CA PHE A 43 -13.77 1.34 5.71
C PHE A 43 -14.17 0.55 6.96
N GLY A 44 -15.37 -0.02 7.01
CA GLY A 44 -15.80 -0.91 8.09
C GLY A 44 -14.93 -2.17 8.15
N ILE A 45 -14.64 -2.78 6.99
CA ILE A 45 -13.72 -3.92 6.89
C ILE A 45 -12.29 -3.50 7.25
N ALA A 46 -11.82 -2.34 6.78
CA ALA A 46 -10.49 -1.81 7.14
C ALA A 46 -10.37 -1.58 8.65
N ALA A 47 -11.42 -1.06 9.29
CA ALA A 47 -11.49 -0.86 10.73
C ALA A 47 -11.44 -2.20 11.49
N LEU A 48 -12.18 -3.22 11.06
CA LEU A 48 -12.06 -4.59 11.60
C LEU A 48 -10.65 -5.15 11.42
N SER A 49 -10.02 -4.90 10.26
CA SER A 49 -8.65 -5.35 9.95
C SER A 49 -7.60 -4.75 10.89
N LEU A 50 -7.83 -3.53 11.41
CA LEU A 50 -6.93 -2.89 12.38
C LEU A 50 -6.94 -3.60 13.74
N ARG A 51 -8.05 -4.21 14.12
CA ARG A 51 -8.16 -4.99 15.37
C ARG A 51 -7.28 -6.24 15.31
N VAL A 52 -7.23 -6.88 14.14
CA VAL A 52 -6.32 -8.01 13.86
C VAL A 52 -4.87 -7.55 13.87
N TYR A 53 -4.55 -6.40 13.25
CA TYR A 53 -3.19 -5.85 13.22
C TYR A 53 -2.62 -5.59 14.62
N ASN A 54 -3.47 -5.17 15.56
CA ASN A 54 -3.08 -4.90 16.94
C ASN A 54 -3.16 -6.12 17.87
N GLU A 55 -3.39 -7.32 17.31
CA GLU A 55 -3.56 -8.57 18.07
C GLU A 55 -4.70 -8.56 19.12
N ILE A 56 -5.65 -7.62 18.97
CA ILE A 56 -6.75 -7.43 19.93
C ILE A 56 -7.81 -8.51 19.77
N ALA A 57 -8.03 -9.00 18.54
CA ALA A 57 -8.99 -10.06 18.25
C ALA A 57 -8.34 -11.16 17.41
N LYS A 58 -8.32 -12.39 17.93
CA LYS A 58 -7.81 -13.59 17.23
C LYS A 58 -8.87 -14.28 16.35
N GLU A 59 -10.15 -13.95 16.54
CA GLU A 59 -11.28 -14.69 15.95
C GLU A 59 -11.88 -14.01 14.71
N ILE A 60 -11.27 -12.94 14.19
CA ILE A 60 -11.77 -12.23 13.01
C ILE A 60 -11.07 -12.77 11.75
N PHE A 61 -11.84 -13.32 10.81
CA PHE A 61 -11.36 -13.85 9.52
C PHE A 61 -11.01 -12.75 8.48
N VAL A 62 -10.52 -11.60 8.92
CA VAL A 62 -10.16 -10.49 8.03
C VAL A 62 -8.65 -10.34 7.99
N GLN A 63 -8.08 -10.23 6.79
CA GLN A 63 -6.65 -9.99 6.63
C GLN A 63 -6.27 -8.63 7.19
N SER A 64 -5.16 -8.57 7.92
CA SER A 64 -4.60 -7.32 8.40
C SER A 64 -4.39 -6.31 7.26
N ILE A 65 -4.71 -5.05 7.53
CA ILE A 65 -4.40 -3.91 6.65
C ILE A 65 -3.02 -3.34 7.00
N TYR A 66 -2.32 -2.79 6.00
CA TYR A 66 -1.17 -1.92 6.18
C TYR A 66 -1.69 -0.47 6.23
N PRO A 67 -1.78 0.14 7.42
CA PRO A 67 -2.63 1.34 7.58
C PRO A 67 -2.10 2.58 6.84
N ALA A 68 -0.78 2.69 6.69
CA ALA A 68 -0.18 3.86 6.06
C ALA A 68 -0.49 3.98 4.56
N LEU A 69 -0.80 2.87 3.88
CA LEU A 69 -1.20 2.86 2.47
C LEU A 69 -2.65 2.45 2.27
N ASN A 70 -3.37 2.09 3.35
CA ASN A 70 -4.75 1.63 3.27
C ASN A 70 -4.91 0.46 2.27
N ILE A 71 -4.04 -0.54 2.35
CA ILE A 71 -4.09 -1.75 1.52
C ILE A 71 -3.82 -2.97 2.39
N SER A 72 -4.23 -4.16 1.97
CA SER A 72 -3.91 -5.39 2.73
C SER A 72 -2.40 -5.54 2.97
N GLN A 73 -2.02 -6.14 4.10
CA GLN A 73 -0.62 -6.45 4.40
C GLN A 73 0.02 -7.33 3.31
N ARG A 74 -0.78 -8.18 2.66
CA ARG A 74 -0.38 -8.98 1.49
C ARG A 74 0.01 -8.10 0.30
N ALA A 75 -0.83 -7.14 -0.06
CA ALA A 75 -0.55 -6.21 -1.16
C ALA A 75 0.68 -5.34 -0.87
N TYR A 76 0.83 -4.87 0.37
CA TYR A 76 2.03 -4.16 0.80
C TYR A 76 3.31 -5.00 0.66
N LYS A 77 3.29 -6.25 1.13
CA LYS A 77 4.43 -7.17 0.97
C LYS A 77 4.78 -7.40 -0.51
N HIS A 78 3.77 -7.56 -1.36
CA HIS A 78 3.98 -7.71 -2.79
C HIS A 78 4.60 -6.45 -3.42
N LEU A 79 4.12 -5.26 -3.04
CA LEU A 79 4.68 -3.99 -3.48
C LEU A 79 6.17 -3.86 -3.08
N CYS A 80 6.53 -4.27 -1.87
CA CYS A 80 7.93 -4.31 -1.43
C CYS A 80 8.80 -5.26 -2.27
N SER A 81 8.25 -6.41 -2.70
CA SER A 81 8.94 -7.34 -3.61
C SER A 81 9.25 -6.66 -4.94
N ILE A 82 8.23 -6.05 -5.55
CA ILE A 82 8.36 -5.34 -6.84
C ILE A 82 9.43 -4.25 -6.74
N HIS A 83 9.39 -3.41 -5.70
CA HIS A 83 10.39 -2.37 -5.50
C HIS A 83 11.80 -2.93 -5.32
N SER A 84 11.94 -4.07 -4.64
CA SER A 84 13.24 -4.72 -4.46
C SER A 84 13.80 -5.24 -5.79
N GLU A 85 12.95 -5.85 -6.61
CA GLU A 85 13.30 -6.32 -7.95
C GLU A 85 13.72 -5.17 -8.87
N TRP A 86 12.95 -4.08 -8.88
CA TRP A 86 13.28 -2.88 -9.65
C TRP A 86 14.59 -2.25 -9.19
N ASN A 87 14.82 -2.11 -7.88
CA ASN A 87 16.09 -1.59 -7.36
C ASN A 87 17.27 -2.47 -7.76
N ASN A 88 17.11 -3.79 -7.74
CA ASN A 88 18.14 -4.73 -8.18
C ASN A 88 18.39 -4.64 -9.69
N PHE A 89 17.33 -4.52 -10.48
CA PHE A 89 17.42 -4.29 -11.92
C PHE A 89 18.17 -2.98 -12.22
N MET A 90 17.83 -1.88 -11.55
CA MET A 90 18.48 -0.58 -11.73
C MET A 90 19.96 -0.63 -11.34
N LYS A 91 20.30 -1.25 -10.19
CA LYS A 91 21.70 -1.44 -9.79
C LYS A 91 22.49 -2.25 -10.82
N LYS A 92 21.94 -3.35 -11.35
CA LYS A 92 22.63 -4.17 -12.36
C LYS A 92 22.86 -3.42 -13.67
N ASN A 93 21.88 -2.65 -14.14
CA ASN A 93 21.92 -2.02 -15.46
C ASN A 93 22.54 -0.62 -15.48
N PHE A 94 22.65 0.06 -14.33
CA PHE A 94 23.16 1.44 -14.25
C PHE A 94 24.41 1.60 -13.34
N SER A 95 25.00 0.51 -12.82
CA SER A 95 26.23 0.56 -12.00
C SER A 95 27.50 0.98 -12.78
N PHE A 96 27.44 1.22 -14.09
CA PHE A 96 28.62 1.63 -14.89
C PHE A 96 28.83 3.15 -14.99
N CYS A 97 28.04 3.97 -14.28
CA CYS A 97 28.36 5.39 -14.12
C CYS A 97 29.19 5.58 -12.84
N HIS A 98 30.42 5.07 -12.84
CA HIS A 98 31.40 5.50 -11.85
C HIS A 98 31.66 6.99 -12.12
N VAL A 99 31.32 7.86 -11.18
CA VAL A 99 31.66 9.28 -11.26
C VAL A 99 33.18 9.39 -11.13
N VAL A 100 33.87 9.52 -12.26
CA VAL A 100 35.27 9.97 -12.29
C VAL A 100 35.22 11.49 -12.11
N TYR A 101 35.38 11.95 -10.87
CA TYR A 101 35.78 13.34 -10.63
C TYR A 101 37.27 13.44 -10.93
N GLU A 102 37.60 13.68 -12.20
CA GLU A 102 38.92 14.18 -12.57
C GLU A 102 38.83 15.70 -12.77
N HIS A 103 39.78 16.39 -12.16
CA HIS A 103 39.88 17.84 -12.13
C HIS A 103 39.79 18.46 -13.54
N ASN A 104 38.97 19.52 -13.65
CA ASN A 104 39.08 20.59 -14.64
C ASN A 104 38.71 20.35 -16.12
N THR A 105 37.55 19.75 -16.42
CA THR A 105 36.75 20.20 -17.59
C THR A 105 35.28 19.79 -17.45
N GLU A 106 34.37 20.76 -17.58
CA GLU A 106 32.93 20.50 -17.64
C GLU A 106 32.58 19.85 -18.99
N HIS A 107 32.69 18.53 -19.07
CA HIS A 107 32.08 17.76 -20.15
C HIS A 107 31.00 16.84 -19.56
N PHE A 108 29.75 17.30 -19.62
CA PHE A 108 28.57 16.46 -19.44
C PHE A 108 28.47 15.48 -20.61
N CYS A 109 29.11 14.32 -20.51
CA CYS A 109 28.83 13.18 -21.38
C CYS A 109 27.97 12.16 -20.61
N CYS A 110 26.69 12.46 -20.46
CA CYS A 110 25.75 11.50 -19.87
C CYS A 110 24.36 11.55 -20.53
N VAL A 111 24.32 11.71 -21.87
CA VAL A 111 23.07 11.60 -22.64
C VAL A 111 22.90 10.19 -23.26
N SER A 112 23.91 9.33 -23.17
CA SER A 112 23.95 8.06 -23.92
C SER A 112 23.28 6.86 -23.24
N CYS A 113 22.88 6.95 -21.96
CA CYS A 113 22.33 5.80 -21.21
C CYS A 113 20.81 5.83 -20.99
N VAL A 114 20.12 6.97 -21.16
CA VAL A 114 18.66 7.05 -20.95
C VAL A 114 17.87 6.81 -22.25
N LEU A 115 18.49 7.00 -23.41
CA LEU A 115 17.78 6.95 -24.70
C LEU A 115 17.86 5.61 -25.46
N ARG A 116 18.45 4.55 -24.90
CA ARG A 116 18.51 3.25 -25.62
C ARG A 116 17.29 2.35 -25.48
N ASP A 117 16.38 2.60 -24.54
CA ASP A 117 15.23 1.69 -24.33
C ASP A 117 13.88 2.22 -24.84
N LEU A 118 13.73 3.51 -25.13
CA LEU A 118 12.44 4.04 -25.60
C LEU A 118 12.22 3.89 -27.11
N THR A 119 13.26 3.67 -27.92
CA THR A 119 13.13 3.50 -29.37
C THR A 119 12.83 2.07 -29.81
N THR A 120 12.96 1.08 -28.93
CA THR A 120 12.76 -0.34 -29.30
C THR A 120 11.33 -0.83 -29.02
N PHE A 121 10.52 -0.10 -28.23
CA PHE A 121 9.15 -0.52 -27.91
C PHE A 121 8.09 -0.03 -28.91
N PHE A 122 8.39 0.96 -29.76
CA PHE A 122 7.43 1.53 -30.73
C PHE A 122 7.54 0.98 -32.16
N ARG A 123 8.21 -0.16 -32.38
CA ARG A 123 8.37 -0.78 -33.72
C ARG A 123 7.68 -2.13 -33.93
N LEU A 124 6.75 -2.52 -33.05
CA LEU A 124 5.97 -3.77 -33.15
C LEU A 124 4.46 -3.56 -33.02
N CYS A 125 3.93 -2.44 -33.53
CA CYS A 125 2.51 -2.28 -33.89
C CYS A 125 2.43 -1.62 -35.27
#